data_AF-A0A5J4T3Z9-F1
#
_entry.id   AF-A0A5J4T3Z9-F1
#
_cell.length_a   1.000
_cell.length_b   1.000
_cell.length_c   1.000
_cell.angle_alpha   90.00
_cell.angle_beta   90.00
_cell.angle_gamma   90.00
#
_symmetry.space_group_name_H-M   'P 1'
#
loop_
_entity.id
_entity.type
_entity.pdbx_description
1 polymer ?
#
loop_
_entity_poly.entity_id
_entity_poly.type
_entity_poly.pdbx_seq_one_letter_code
_entity_poly.pdbx_strand_id
1 'polypeptide(L)'
;IQINSGTTTLKTLLVNDISLNGGSLISYSSTGNLNIDGCTFTNIQKTNAGNGSVINGMLSSTSGIIQITGSSTTSFTNCQVTSSGLGGAIYLDIQTGGESKYDFSKASYSIDNSAQYGKSLFINATNLRTAVPLGDGSRIKLGALNPETDFYNLMGYDNGDDSIAIPLYYMYTGIEENVYHVNIDNGQSSGSIGGIDNIGKFNSETYWDYK
;
A
#
# COMPACT_ATOMS: atom_id res chain seq x y z
N ILE A 1 -11.28 6.20 -15.28
CA ILE A 1 -12.56 6.06 -14.54
C ILE A 1 -12.46 6.88 -13.29
N GLN A 2 -13.28 7.91 -13.17
CA GLN A 2 -13.33 8.73 -11.95
C GLN A 2 -14.60 8.38 -11.19
N ILE A 3 -14.46 7.99 -9.92
CA ILE A 3 -15.59 7.60 -9.07
C ILE A 3 -15.77 8.70 -8.03
N ASN A 4 -16.82 9.51 -8.20
CA ASN A 4 -17.12 10.64 -7.34
C ASN A 4 -18.27 10.34 -6.36
N SER A 5 -19.18 9.44 -6.72
CA SER A 5 -20.29 8.99 -5.88
C SER A 5 -20.83 7.63 -6.35
N GLY A 6 -21.59 6.96 -5.50
CA GLY A 6 -22.27 5.70 -5.82
C GLY A 6 -21.34 4.49 -5.88
N THR A 7 -21.95 3.30 -5.94
CA THR A 7 -21.21 2.04 -6.02
C THR A 7 -20.85 1.73 -7.46
N THR A 8 -19.57 1.49 -7.73
CA THR A 8 -19.05 1.04 -9.03
C THR A 8 -18.62 -0.42 -8.90
N THR A 9 -19.02 -1.26 -9.86
CA THR A 9 -18.57 -2.66 -9.93
C THR A 9 -17.93 -2.92 -11.28
N LEU A 10 -16.66 -3.36 -11.25
CA LEU A 10 -15.94 -3.86 -12.41
C LEU A 10 -15.86 -5.38 -12.27
N LYS A 11 -16.36 -6.08 -13.28
CA LYS A 11 -16.35 -7.54 -13.31
C LYS A 11 -15.75 -8.02 -14.62
N THR A 12 -14.78 -8.92 -14.53
CA THR A 12 -14.13 -9.56 -15.69
C THR A 12 -13.64 -8.56 -16.74
N LEU A 13 -13.24 -7.36 -16.30
CA LEU A 13 -12.75 -6.31 -17.19
C LEU A 13 -11.32 -6.63 -17.62
N LEU A 14 -11.05 -6.55 -18.91
CA LEU A 14 -9.72 -6.72 -19.49
C LEU A 14 -9.23 -5.36 -19.97
N VAL A 15 -8.08 -4.91 -19.46
CA VAL A 15 -7.46 -3.65 -19.86
C VAL A 15 -6.00 -3.90 -20.17
N ASN A 16 -5.60 -3.61 -21.42
CA ASN A 16 -4.27 -3.89 -21.93
C ASN A 16 -3.67 -2.65 -22.60
N ASP A 17 -2.35 -2.50 -22.48
CA ASP A 17 -1.52 -1.60 -23.31
C ASP A 17 -1.96 -0.12 -23.27
N ILE A 18 -2.18 0.41 -22.07
CA ILE A 18 -2.56 1.81 -21.87
C ILE A 18 -1.36 2.62 -21.38
N SER A 19 -1.09 3.73 -22.07
CA SER A 19 -0.16 4.77 -21.61
C SER A 19 -0.95 6.00 -21.11
N LEU A 20 -0.77 6.34 -19.85
CA LEU A 20 -1.41 7.46 -19.17
C LEU A 20 -0.41 8.60 -18.97
N ASN A 21 -0.66 9.74 -19.63
CA ASN A 21 0.13 10.96 -19.45
C ASN A 21 -0.23 11.74 -18.16
N GLY A 22 -1.11 11.19 -17.31
CA GLY A 22 -1.54 11.82 -16.08
C GLY A 22 -2.69 11.04 -15.45
N GLY A 23 -2.89 11.24 -14.14
CA GLY A 23 -3.92 10.49 -13.41
C GLY A 23 -3.66 8.97 -13.40
N SER A 24 -4.67 8.21 -13.01
CA SER A 24 -4.62 6.75 -12.94
C SER A 24 -5.79 6.20 -13.75
N LEU A 25 -5.72 4.92 -14.16
CA LEU A 25 -6.86 4.32 -14.86
C LEU A 25 -8.14 4.44 -14.05
N ILE A 26 -8.04 4.32 -12.73
CA ILE A 26 -9.08 4.50 -11.74
C ILE A 26 -8.59 5.50 -10.69
N SER A 27 -9.29 6.62 -10.57
CA SER A 27 -9.10 7.58 -9.49
C SER A 27 -10.30 7.50 -8.54
N TYR A 28 -10.02 7.22 -7.27
CA TYR A 28 -11.03 6.95 -6.25
C TYR A 28 -10.93 7.95 -5.09
N SER A 29 -12.01 8.68 -4.87
CA SER A 29 -12.20 9.56 -3.71
C SER A 29 -13.69 9.65 -3.38
N SER A 30 -14.36 8.49 -3.33
CA SER A 30 -15.82 8.39 -3.25
C SER A 30 -16.30 7.91 -1.88
N THR A 31 -17.53 8.27 -1.54
CA THR A 31 -18.31 7.68 -0.44
C THR A 31 -18.94 6.33 -0.81
N GLY A 32 -19.00 6.01 -2.12
CA GLY A 32 -19.53 4.74 -2.61
C GLY A 32 -18.43 3.72 -2.88
N ASN A 33 -18.78 2.43 -2.86
CA ASN A 33 -17.79 1.36 -2.97
C ASN A 33 -17.28 1.19 -4.40
N LEU A 34 -16.00 0.80 -4.53
CA LEU A 34 -15.42 0.27 -5.75
C LEU A 34 -15.21 -1.24 -5.58
N ASN A 35 -15.98 -2.04 -6.31
CA ASN A 35 -15.90 -3.48 -6.30
C ASN A 35 -15.20 -3.97 -7.57
N ILE A 36 -14.17 -4.81 -7.43
CA ILE A 36 -13.41 -5.36 -8.55
C ILE A 36 -13.36 -6.89 -8.41
N ASP A 37 -13.83 -7.61 -9.43
CA ASP A 37 -13.90 -9.08 -9.43
C ASP A 37 -13.39 -9.65 -10.76
N GLY A 38 -12.36 -10.50 -10.71
CA GLY A 38 -11.83 -11.20 -11.88
C GLY A 38 -11.29 -10.30 -13.00
N CYS A 39 -10.84 -9.09 -12.70
CA CYS A 39 -10.31 -8.18 -13.73
C CYS A 39 -8.85 -8.49 -14.07
N THR A 40 -8.39 -8.05 -15.23
CA THR A 40 -6.99 -8.15 -15.66
C THR A 40 -6.51 -6.80 -16.16
N PHE A 41 -5.41 -6.33 -15.59
CA PHE A 41 -4.73 -5.11 -15.98
C PHE A 41 -3.31 -5.46 -16.43
N THR A 42 -3.01 -5.24 -17.71
CA THR A 42 -1.73 -5.62 -18.30
C THR A 42 -1.10 -4.44 -19.04
N ASN A 43 0.19 -4.21 -18.82
CA ASN A 43 0.97 -3.16 -19.50
C ASN A 43 0.32 -1.77 -19.38
N ILE A 44 -0.03 -1.39 -18.14
CA ILE A 44 -0.60 -0.08 -17.84
C ILE A 44 0.53 0.82 -17.36
N GLN A 45 0.87 1.83 -18.14
CA GLN A 45 2.03 2.67 -17.91
C GLN A 45 1.60 4.09 -17.62
N LYS A 46 2.10 4.67 -16.53
CA LYS A 46 1.95 6.08 -16.21
C LYS A 46 3.28 6.78 -16.47
N THR A 47 3.31 7.62 -17.49
CA THR A 47 4.54 8.21 -18.08
C THR A 47 4.94 9.54 -17.46
N ASN A 48 4.00 10.20 -16.76
CA ASN A 48 4.26 11.42 -16.00
C ASN A 48 4.24 11.15 -14.50
N ALA A 49 4.80 12.07 -13.72
CA ALA A 49 4.84 11.98 -12.26
C ALA A 49 3.45 11.72 -11.64
N GLY A 50 3.45 10.98 -10.53
CA GLY A 50 2.27 10.62 -9.76
C GLY A 50 2.37 9.18 -9.26
N ASN A 51 1.28 8.65 -8.71
CA ASN A 51 1.25 7.32 -8.10
C ASN A 51 0.20 6.43 -8.77
N GLY A 52 0.29 5.10 -8.57
CA GLY A 52 -0.72 4.12 -8.97
C GLY A 52 -1.09 4.18 -10.46
N SER A 53 -0.52 3.36 -11.33
CA SER A 53 -0.92 3.40 -12.75
C SER A 53 -2.39 2.97 -12.96
N VAL A 54 -2.85 1.98 -12.19
CA VAL A 54 -4.21 1.43 -12.27
C VAL A 54 -5.13 2.10 -11.28
N ILE A 55 -4.82 2.06 -9.98
CA ILE A 55 -5.68 2.62 -8.93
C ILE A 55 -4.89 3.67 -8.15
N ASN A 56 -5.47 4.85 -7.99
CA ASN A 56 -5.04 5.84 -7.02
C ASN A 56 -6.24 6.23 -6.16
N GLY A 57 -6.19 5.87 -4.89
CA GLY A 57 -7.31 5.99 -3.95
C GLY A 57 -6.98 6.84 -2.74
N MET A 58 -7.91 7.70 -2.33
CA MET A 58 -7.88 8.42 -1.06
C MET A 58 -9.00 7.88 -0.14
N LEU A 59 -8.61 7.38 1.02
CA LEU A 59 -9.49 6.71 1.98
C LEU A 59 -9.52 7.50 3.29
N SER A 60 -10.72 7.87 3.73
CA SER A 60 -10.97 8.52 5.02
C SER A 60 -12.16 7.88 5.72
N SER A 61 -12.55 8.40 6.88
CA SER A 61 -13.73 7.96 7.63
C SER A 61 -15.03 7.97 6.81
N THR A 62 -15.15 8.86 5.83
CA THR A 62 -16.34 9.01 4.99
C THR A 62 -16.26 8.24 3.67
N SER A 63 -15.09 7.70 3.31
CA SER A 63 -14.93 6.95 2.08
C SER A 63 -15.73 5.64 2.11
N GLY A 64 -16.18 5.23 0.93
CA GLY A 64 -16.59 3.85 0.68
C GLY A 64 -15.39 2.91 0.71
N ILE A 65 -15.61 1.64 0.36
CA ILE A 65 -14.56 0.61 0.35
C ILE A 65 -14.06 0.37 -1.07
N ILE A 66 -12.74 0.28 -1.26
CA ILE A 66 -12.15 -0.32 -2.46
C ILE A 66 -11.89 -1.80 -2.19
N GLN A 67 -12.60 -2.69 -2.87
CA GLN A 67 -12.52 -4.13 -2.61
C GLN A 67 -12.23 -4.95 -3.88
N ILE A 68 -11.23 -5.82 -3.76
CA ILE A 68 -10.85 -6.88 -4.69
C ILE A 68 -11.06 -8.20 -3.94
N THR A 69 -12.33 -8.62 -3.84
CA THR A 69 -12.79 -9.70 -2.94
C THR A 69 -13.60 -10.78 -3.66
N GLY A 70 -13.73 -10.67 -4.98
CA GLY A 70 -14.59 -11.53 -5.79
C GLY A 70 -14.19 -13.00 -5.86
N SER A 71 -14.98 -13.78 -6.59
CA SER A 71 -14.75 -15.23 -6.75
C SER A 71 -13.50 -15.55 -7.57
N SER A 72 -13.07 -14.61 -8.40
CA SER A 72 -11.92 -14.75 -9.29
C SER A 72 -10.81 -13.77 -8.93
N THR A 73 -9.56 -14.21 -9.08
CA THR A 73 -8.38 -13.37 -8.86
C THR A 73 -8.36 -12.20 -9.85
N THR A 74 -8.07 -11.00 -9.36
CA THR A 74 -7.78 -9.83 -10.21
C THR A 74 -6.28 -9.66 -10.34
N SER A 75 -5.77 -9.58 -11.57
CA SER A 75 -4.33 -9.55 -11.84
C SER A 75 -3.82 -8.18 -12.29
N PHE A 76 -2.60 -7.85 -11.86
CA PHE A 76 -1.85 -6.65 -12.25
C PHE A 76 -0.47 -7.07 -12.73
N THR A 77 -0.23 -6.90 -14.03
CA THR A 77 0.99 -7.35 -14.71
C THR A 77 1.59 -6.22 -15.52
N ASN A 78 2.90 -6.01 -15.38
CA ASN A 78 3.62 -4.95 -16.08
C ASN A 78 2.96 -3.56 -15.91
N CYS A 79 2.40 -3.28 -14.73
CA CYS A 79 1.85 -1.99 -14.34
C CYS A 79 2.96 -1.10 -13.78
N GLN A 80 3.15 0.07 -14.38
CA GLN A 80 4.35 0.88 -14.18
C GLN A 80 4.04 2.34 -13.93
N VAL A 81 4.82 2.95 -13.03
CA VAL A 81 4.87 4.40 -12.82
C VAL A 81 6.31 4.88 -12.90
N THR A 82 6.57 5.93 -13.68
CA THR A 82 7.94 6.41 -13.94
C THR A 82 8.60 7.09 -12.74
N SER A 83 9.88 6.71 -12.52
CA SER A 83 11.02 7.28 -11.76
C SER A 83 10.87 7.98 -10.40
N SER A 84 9.69 8.42 -9.98
CA SER A 84 9.47 8.95 -8.63
C SER A 84 8.09 8.64 -8.06
N GLY A 85 7.30 7.85 -8.79
CA GLY A 85 5.97 7.46 -8.36
C GLY A 85 5.98 6.28 -7.41
N LEU A 86 4.97 6.23 -6.56
CA LEU A 86 4.73 5.16 -5.61
C LEU A 86 3.61 4.25 -6.13
N GLY A 87 3.70 2.95 -5.86
CA GLY A 87 2.63 2.02 -6.23
C GLY A 87 2.55 1.82 -7.74
N GLY A 88 3.26 0.86 -8.30
CA GLY A 88 3.28 0.69 -9.77
C GLY A 88 1.90 0.38 -10.34
N ALA A 89 1.10 -0.42 -9.63
CA ALA A 89 -0.31 -0.67 -9.96
C ALA A 89 -1.26 0.16 -9.10
N ILE A 90 -1.10 0.11 -7.78
CA ILE A 90 -2.05 0.65 -6.82
C ILE A 90 -1.31 1.57 -5.83
N TYR A 91 -1.88 2.74 -5.60
CA TYR A 91 -1.50 3.63 -4.52
C TYR A 91 -2.72 3.98 -3.68
N LEU A 92 -2.57 3.92 -2.35
CA LEU A 92 -3.57 4.36 -1.38
C LEU A 92 -3.00 5.46 -0.50
N ASP A 93 -3.73 6.55 -0.36
CA ASP A 93 -3.56 7.56 0.68
C ASP A 93 -4.65 7.33 1.74
N ILE A 94 -4.25 6.84 2.90
CA ILE A 94 -5.12 6.44 4.00
C ILE A 94 -5.03 7.47 5.12
N GLN A 95 -6.07 8.27 5.20
CA GLN A 95 -6.32 9.24 6.27
C GLN A 95 -6.98 8.55 7.47
N THR A 96 -7.01 9.26 8.60
CA THR A 96 -7.70 8.81 9.81
C THR A 96 -9.13 8.34 9.53
N GLY A 97 -9.45 7.12 9.98
CA GLY A 97 -10.74 6.44 9.78
C GLY A 97 -10.87 5.70 8.44
N GLY A 98 -9.89 5.83 7.55
CA GLY A 98 -9.80 5.13 6.27
C GLY A 98 -9.10 3.76 6.33
N GLU A 99 -8.49 3.42 7.47
CA GLU A 99 -7.62 2.24 7.67
C GLU A 99 -8.33 0.92 7.38
N SER A 100 -9.66 0.94 7.43
CA SER A 100 -10.51 -0.21 7.19
C SER A 100 -11.21 -0.25 5.83
N LYS A 101 -10.93 0.72 4.96
CA LYS A 101 -11.71 0.99 3.74
C LYS A 101 -11.12 0.36 2.47
N TYR A 102 -10.35 -0.71 2.63
CA TYR A 102 -9.85 -1.49 1.51
C TYR A 102 -9.78 -2.99 1.86
N ASP A 103 -9.89 -3.82 0.84
CA ASP A 103 -9.66 -5.27 0.92
C ASP A 103 -9.08 -5.75 -0.42
N PHE A 104 -7.83 -6.23 -0.42
CA PHE A 104 -7.15 -6.72 -1.62
C PHE A 104 -6.83 -8.22 -1.56
N SER A 105 -7.62 -8.98 -0.80
CA SER A 105 -7.46 -10.43 -0.59
C SER A 105 -7.43 -11.27 -1.87
N LYS A 106 -7.98 -10.76 -2.98
CA LYS A 106 -8.03 -11.43 -4.30
C LYS A 106 -7.24 -10.71 -5.39
N ALA A 107 -6.37 -9.78 -5.02
CA ALA A 107 -5.40 -9.25 -5.97
C ALA A 107 -4.36 -10.33 -6.33
N SER A 108 -3.66 -10.16 -7.44
CA SER A 108 -2.46 -10.90 -7.81
C SER A 108 -1.50 -9.95 -8.47
N TYR A 109 -0.31 -9.86 -7.89
CA TYR A 109 0.70 -8.90 -8.29
C TYR A 109 1.88 -9.59 -8.96
N SER A 110 2.21 -9.14 -10.16
CA SER A 110 3.39 -9.62 -10.87
C SER A 110 4.67 -8.93 -10.37
N ILE A 111 5.80 -9.60 -10.55
CA ILE A 111 7.14 -9.10 -10.19
C ILE A 111 7.67 -8.05 -11.18
N ASP A 112 7.06 -7.96 -12.36
CA ASP A 112 7.42 -7.04 -13.45
C ASP A 112 6.71 -5.67 -13.33
N ASN A 113 5.87 -5.47 -12.31
CA ASN A 113 5.37 -4.16 -11.96
C ASN A 113 6.53 -3.25 -11.50
N SER A 114 6.39 -1.93 -11.66
CA SER A 114 7.50 -1.00 -11.42
C SER A 114 7.06 0.36 -10.86
N ALA A 115 7.78 0.83 -9.85
CA ALA A 115 7.65 2.13 -9.19
C ALA A 115 8.93 2.41 -8.39
N GLN A 116 9.08 3.62 -7.84
CA GLN A 116 10.18 3.94 -6.91
C GLN A 116 10.09 3.07 -5.65
N TYR A 117 8.90 3.00 -5.04
CA TYR A 117 8.60 2.13 -3.91
C TYR A 117 7.23 1.48 -4.09
N GLY A 118 7.07 0.26 -3.57
CA GLY A 118 5.84 -0.52 -3.73
C GLY A 118 5.57 -0.79 -5.20
N LYS A 119 6.40 -1.64 -5.83
CA LYS A 119 6.31 -1.93 -7.28
C LYS A 119 4.89 -2.29 -7.73
N SER A 120 4.10 -2.92 -6.88
CA SER A 120 2.67 -3.16 -7.14
C SER A 120 1.77 -2.28 -6.30
N LEU A 121 1.94 -2.31 -4.97
CA LEU A 121 1.08 -1.60 -4.03
C LEU A 121 1.92 -0.70 -3.13
N PHE A 122 1.47 0.54 -2.97
CA PHE A 122 1.96 1.43 -1.95
C PHE A 122 0.84 1.98 -1.07
N ILE A 123 1.03 1.94 0.25
CA ILE A 123 0.10 2.51 1.25
C ILE A 123 0.78 3.66 1.99
N ASN A 124 0.34 4.89 1.73
CA ASN A 124 0.70 6.04 2.55
C ASN A 124 -0.37 6.22 3.63
N ALA A 125 -0.07 5.96 4.90
CA ALA A 125 -1.07 5.97 5.96
C ALA A 125 -0.71 6.92 7.11
N THR A 126 -1.72 7.57 7.71
CA THR A 126 -1.54 8.30 8.98
C THR A 126 -1.05 7.38 10.10
N ASN A 127 -1.48 6.12 10.10
CA ASN A 127 -0.91 5.09 10.97
C ASN A 127 -0.87 3.77 10.20
N LEU A 128 0.32 3.40 9.74
CA LEU A 128 0.53 2.22 8.93
C LEU A 128 0.28 0.94 9.72
N ARG A 129 0.51 0.92 11.04
CA ARG A 129 0.19 -0.23 11.92
C ARG A 129 -1.31 -0.49 11.95
N THR A 130 -2.11 0.56 12.03
CA THR A 130 -3.57 0.45 12.04
C THR A 130 -4.10 0.10 10.66
N ALA A 131 -3.51 0.66 9.60
CA ALA A 131 -3.85 0.35 8.22
C ALA A 131 -3.50 -1.10 7.85
N VAL A 132 -2.39 -1.63 8.37
CA VAL A 132 -1.90 -3.00 8.14
C VAL A 132 -1.68 -3.69 9.50
N PRO A 133 -2.76 -4.16 10.15
CA PRO A 133 -2.69 -4.70 11.51
C PRO A 133 -2.06 -6.09 11.54
N LEU A 134 -1.35 -6.42 12.63
CA LEU A 134 -0.72 -7.73 12.82
C LEU A 134 -1.71 -8.89 12.67
N GLY A 135 -1.30 -9.94 11.95
CA GLY A 135 -2.06 -11.21 11.88
C GLY A 135 -3.40 -11.18 11.12
N ASP A 136 -3.83 -10.05 10.57
CA ASP A 136 -5.04 -9.98 9.73
C ASP A 136 -4.80 -10.51 8.30
N GLY A 137 -4.74 -11.84 8.16
CA GLY A 137 -4.52 -12.52 6.89
C GLY A 137 -5.53 -12.16 5.77
N SER A 138 -6.68 -11.56 6.10
CA SER A 138 -7.68 -11.11 5.12
C SER A 138 -7.27 -9.79 4.45
N ARG A 139 -6.70 -8.86 5.23
CA ARG A 139 -6.07 -7.63 4.72
C ARG A 139 -4.63 -7.81 4.26
N ILE A 140 -3.95 -8.83 4.78
CA ILE A 140 -2.51 -9.08 4.63
C ILE A 140 -2.17 -10.03 3.49
N LYS A 141 -3.15 -10.78 2.96
CA LYS A 141 -3.05 -11.30 1.60
C LYS A 141 -3.31 -10.17 0.62
N LEU A 142 -2.45 -9.17 0.61
CA LEU A 142 -2.37 -8.10 -0.38
C LEU A 142 -2.01 -8.70 -1.75
N GLY A 143 -2.75 -9.70 -2.24
CA GLY A 143 -2.48 -10.41 -3.48
C GLY A 143 -1.08 -10.94 -3.74
N ALA A 144 -0.16 -10.90 -2.76
CA ALA A 144 1.21 -11.34 -2.93
C ALA A 144 1.26 -12.86 -3.05
N LEU A 145 2.02 -13.34 -4.03
CA LEU A 145 2.26 -14.77 -4.20
C LEU A 145 3.10 -15.29 -3.03
N ASN A 146 4.08 -14.50 -2.57
CA ASN A 146 4.88 -14.78 -1.41
C ASN A 146 5.45 -13.49 -0.78
N PRO A 147 4.79 -12.93 0.25
CA PRO A 147 5.17 -11.64 0.83
C PRO A 147 6.58 -11.61 1.46
N GLU A 148 7.15 -12.77 1.80
CA GLU A 148 8.55 -12.93 2.28
C GLU A 148 9.60 -12.66 1.21
N THR A 149 9.23 -12.71 -0.07
CA THR A 149 10.14 -12.45 -1.19
C THR A 149 9.77 -11.19 -1.97
N ASP A 150 8.66 -10.55 -1.61
CA ASP A 150 8.04 -9.43 -2.32
C ASP A 150 8.24 -8.08 -1.58
N PHE A 151 9.31 -7.92 -0.80
CA PHE A 151 9.55 -6.74 0.05
C PHE A 151 9.43 -5.40 -0.67
N TYR A 152 9.91 -5.32 -1.91
CA TYR A 152 9.83 -4.11 -2.73
C TYR A 152 8.51 -3.97 -3.48
N ASN A 153 7.71 -5.04 -3.55
CA ASN A 153 6.46 -5.05 -4.28
C ASN A 153 5.33 -4.38 -3.51
N LEU A 154 5.35 -4.53 -2.18
CA LEU A 154 4.35 -4.00 -1.26
C LEU A 154 5.04 -3.16 -0.18
N MET A 155 4.87 -1.84 -0.24
CA MET A 155 5.52 -0.92 0.70
C MET A 155 4.54 0.13 1.22
N GLY A 156 4.94 0.90 2.22
CA GLY A 156 4.15 2.02 2.71
C GLY A 156 4.94 3.02 3.55
N TYR A 157 4.28 4.13 3.89
CA TYR A 157 4.76 5.16 4.82
C TYR A 157 3.89 5.18 6.07
N ASP A 158 4.51 5.47 7.22
CA ASP A 158 3.82 5.68 8.50
C ASP A 158 3.80 7.16 8.89
N ASN A 159 2.64 7.63 9.36
CA ASN A 159 2.50 8.93 10.02
C ASN A 159 3.00 10.13 9.21
N GLY A 160 2.89 10.05 7.88
CA GLY A 160 3.35 11.10 6.98
C GLY A 160 4.87 11.25 6.90
N ASP A 161 5.63 10.30 7.46
CA ASP A 161 7.08 10.23 7.27
C ASP A 161 7.38 9.56 5.94
N ASP A 162 7.83 10.34 4.96
CA ASP A 162 8.21 9.90 3.62
C ASP A 162 9.70 9.53 3.49
N SER A 163 10.46 9.63 4.60
CA SER A 163 11.90 9.37 4.61
C SER A 163 12.24 7.89 4.48
N ILE A 164 11.36 6.98 4.95
CA ILE A 164 11.59 5.54 4.96
C ILE A 164 10.36 4.80 4.45
N ALA A 165 10.48 4.18 3.26
CA ALA A 165 9.46 3.27 2.77
C ALA A 165 9.60 1.91 3.45
N ILE A 166 8.55 1.46 4.12
CA ILE A 166 8.52 0.25 4.94
C ILE A 166 7.89 -0.89 4.12
N PRO A 167 8.60 -2.00 3.87
CA PRO A 167 7.97 -3.21 3.35
C PRO A 167 6.79 -3.64 4.23
N LEU A 168 5.62 -3.81 3.63
CA LEU A 168 4.40 -4.16 4.38
C LEU A 168 4.50 -5.53 5.06
N TYR A 169 5.46 -6.36 4.63
CA TYR A 169 5.87 -7.58 5.33
C TYR A 169 6.09 -7.36 6.82
N TYR A 170 6.89 -6.36 7.18
CA TYR A 170 7.21 -6.06 8.57
C TYR A 170 6.02 -5.52 9.35
N MET A 171 4.97 -5.05 8.67
CA MET A 171 3.76 -4.57 9.33
C MET A 171 2.82 -5.69 9.77
N TYR A 172 2.92 -6.87 9.17
CA TYR A 172 2.03 -7.97 9.56
C TYR A 172 2.71 -9.09 10.33
N THR A 173 4.02 -9.26 10.18
CA THR A 173 4.76 -10.24 10.97
C THR A 173 4.96 -9.72 12.38
N GLY A 174 4.58 -10.54 13.36
CA GLY A 174 4.94 -10.28 14.75
C GLY A 174 6.46 -10.21 14.89
N ILE A 175 6.93 -9.36 15.80
CA ILE A 175 8.33 -9.33 16.19
C ILE A 175 8.57 -10.58 17.04
N GLU A 176 9.49 -11.46 16.62
CA GLU A 176 10.13 -12.36 17.58
C GLU A 176 10.91 -11.46 18.53
N GLU A 177 10.63 -11.55 19.84
CA GLU A 177 11.19 -10.68 20.88
C GLU A 177 12.67 -10.37 20.57
N ASN A 178 12.98 -9.08 20.38
CA ASN A 178 14.33 -8.51 20.15
C ASN A 178 14.81 -8.24 18.70
N VAL A 179 13.98 -8.39 17.66
CA VAL A 179 14.36 -7.91 16.30
C VAL A 179 13.56 -6.67 15.92
N TYR A 180 14.22 -5.50 15.97
CA TYR A 180 13.67 -4.23 15.50
C TYR A 180 14.43 -3.76 14.26
N HIS A 181 13.72 -3.35 13.21
CA HIS A 181 14.33 -2.63 12.09
C HIS A 181 14.46 -1.16 12.50
N VAL A 182 15.69 -0.73 12.76
CA VAL A 182 16.02 0.63 13.19
C VAL A 182 16.81 1.30 12.07
N ASN A 183 16.33 2.44 11.58
CA ASN A 183 17.16 3.32 10.78
C ASN A 183 18.06 4.11 11.74
N ILE A 184 19.38 3.95 11.63
CA ILE A 184 20.34 4.77 12.36
C ILE A 184 20.91 5.76 11.34
N ASP A 185 20.51 7.03 11.43
CA ASP A 185 21.11 8.08 10.61
C ASP A 185 22.64 8.10 10.80
N ASN A 186 23.36 8.27 9.69
CA ASN A 186 24.83 8.33 9.65
C ASN A 186 25.36 9.35 10.67
N GLY A 187 25.82 8.86 11.82
CA GLY A 187 26.49 9.67 12.87
C GLY A 187 25.93 9.53 14.29
N GLN A 188 24.80 8.85 14.50
CA GLN A 188 24.28 8.55 15.85
C GLN A 188 24.72 7.14 16.28
N SER A 189 25.69 7.03 17.17
CA SER A 189 26.20 5.74 17.69
C SER A 189 25.46 5.23 18.94
N SER A 190 24.47 5.97 19.45
CA SER A 190 23.72 5.62 20.67
C SER A 190 22.45 6.46 20.83
N GLY A 191 21.35 5.81 21.20
CA GLY A 191 20.08 6.42 21.63
C GLY A 191 19.12 5.32 22.12
N SER A 192 18.20 5.63 23.03
CA SER A 192 17.14 4.71 23.42
C SER A 192 16.15 4.57 22.26
N ILE A 193 16.31 3.50 21.48
CA ILE A 193 15.40 3.19 20.38
C ILE A 193 14.17 2.54 20.99
N GLY A 194 13.21 3.36 21.41
CA GLY A 194 11.92 2.91 21.91
C GLY A 194 11.03 2.38 20.78
N GLY A 195 11.48 1.35 20.06
CA GLY A 195 10.65 0.60 19.14
C GLY A 195 9.81 -0.40 19.92
N ILE A 196 8.51 -0.17 20.03
CA ILE A 196 7.56 -1.21 20.46
C ILE A 196 7.00 -1.99 19.27
N ASP A 197 7.39 -1.63 18.04
CA ASP A 197 6.93 -2.24 16.79
C ASP A 197 7.93 -2.09 15.62
N ASN A 198 7.59 -2.69 14.47
CA ASN A 198 8.43 -2.71 13.26
C ASN A 198 8.50 -1.36 12.52
N ILE A 199 7.98 -0.27 13.10
CA ILE A 199 8.00 1.07 12.49
C ILE A 199 9.27 1.83 12.89
N GLY A 200 10.04 1.34 13.87
CA GLY A 200 11.37 1.89 14.16
C GLY A 200 11.35 3.38 14.48
N LYS A 201 10.65 3.79 15.55
CA LYS A 201 10.65 5.19 16.00
C LYS A 201 11.80 5.46 16.96
N PHE A 202 12.51 6.58 16.74
CA PHE A 202 13.26 7.24 17.80
C PHE A 202 12.27 7.99 18.68
N ASN A 203 12.09 7.53 19.91
CA ASN A 203 11.37 8.31 20.91
C ASN A 203 12.36 9.30 21.53
N SER A 204 12.27 10.58 21.19
CA SER A 204 12.97 11.63 21.96
C SER A 204 12.34 11.87 23.33
N GLU A 205 11.26 11.18 23.67
CA GLU A 205 10.53 11.34 24.92
C GLU A 205 10.13 9.98 25.49
N THR A 206 11.03 9.34 26.24
CA THR A 206 10.62 8.47 27.36
C THR A 206 11.82 8.19 28.28
N TYR A 207 11.98 9.06 29.28
CA TYR A 207 12.70 8.72 30.50
C TYR A 207 11.81 7.76 31.31
N TRP A 208 12.23 6.51 31.45
CA TRP A 208 11.75 5.66 32.53
C TRP A 208 12.95 5.24 33.37
N ASP A 209 13.11 5.93 34.50
CA ASP A 209 13.89 5.45 35.64
C ASP A 209 13.34 4.08 36.06
N TYR A 210 14.15 3.04 35.95
CA TYR A 210 14.00 1.85 36.77
C TYR A 210 15.11 1.86 37.82
N LYS A 211 14.68 1.84 39.08
CA LYS A 211 15.50 1.81 40.30
C LYS A 211 16.54 0.70 40.29
#